data_AF-A0A958M9N4-F1
#
_entry.id   AF-A0A958M9N4-F1
#
_cell.length_a   1.000
_cell.length_b   1.000
_cell.length_c   1.000
_cell.angle_alpha   90.00
_cell.angle_beta   90.00
_cell.angle_gamma   90.00
#
_symmetry.space_group_name_H-M   'P 1'
#
loop_
_entity.id
_entity.type
_entity.pdbx_description
1 polymer ?
#
loop_
_entity_poly.entity_id
_entity_poly.type
_entity_poly.pdbx_seq_one_letter_code
_entity_poly.pdbx_strand_id
1 'polypeptide(L)'
;MIFDKQGSVTVITRESVSLTTFLDRLHHAYNELKHENLIVNLFSLQKVTPDDLLLFLDISNMHRKQKKSFVIVTGSVNYDQIPDELIVAPTLQEAQDIIEMEEMERDLGF
;
A
#
# COMPACT_ATOMS: atom_id res chain seq x y z
N MET A 1 -2.36 -14.18 5.02
CA MET A 1 -1.73 -12.93 4.54
C MET A 1 -0.27 -13.23 4.48
N ILE A 2 0.38 -12.86 3.39
CA ILE A 2 1.80 -13.14 3.17
C ILE A 2 2.55 -11.81 3.24
N PHE A 3 3.62 -11.80 4.03
CA PHE A 3 4.60 -10.72 4.07
C PHE A 3 5.84 -11.17 3.30
N ASP A 4 6.18 -10.43 2.26
CA ASP A 4 7.40 -10.65 1.50
C ASP A 4 8.31 -9.43 1.63
N LYS A 5 9.45 -9.59 2.29
CA LYS A 5 10.39 -8.48 2.55
C LYS A 5 11.44 -8.42 1.44
N GLN A 6 11.49 -7.28 0.77
CA GLN A 6 12.40 -7.00 -0.33
C GLN A 6 13.15 -5.70 0.00
N GLY A 7 14.32 -5.82 0.65
CA GLY A 7 15.09 -4.66 1.11
C GLY A 7 14.35 -3.85 2.18
N SER A 8 14.12 -2.56 1.91
CA SER A 8 13.35 -1.61 2.75
C SER A 8 11.84 -1.69 2.51
N VAL A 9 11.39 -2.54 1.58
CA VAL A 9 10.00 -2.68 1.19
C VAL A 9 9.44 -3.99 1.72
N THR A 10 8.23 -3.95 2.27
CA THR A 10 7.45 -5.16 2.58
C THR A 10 6.21 -5.19 1.69
N VAL A 11 6.11 -6.24 0.87
CA VAL A 11 4.93 -6.52 0.04
C VAL A 11 3.96 -7.37 0.86
N ILE A 12 2.75 -6.85 1.04
CA ILE A 12 1.69 -7.43 1.83
C ILE A 12 0.63 -7.94 0.86
N THR A 13 0.56 -9.27 0.70
CA THR A 13 -0.35 -9.88 -0.25
C THR A 13 -1.55 -10.49 0.46
N ARG A 14 -2.75 -10.15 -0.02
CA ARG A 14 -4.00 -10.77 0.44
C ARG A 14 -4.13 -12.18 -0.14
N GLU A 15 -4.51 -13.12 0.72
CA GLU A 15 -4.92 -14.47 0.31
C GLU A 15 -6.45 -14.51 0.08
N SER A 16 -7.08 -15.68 0.24
CA SER A 16 -8.52 -15.94 0.07
C SER A 16 -9.40 -15.47 1.24
N VAL A 17 -9.00 -14.43 1.97
CA VAL A 17 -9.79 -13.85 3.08
C VAL A 17 -10.57 -12.60 2.62
N SER A 18 -11.57 -12.17 3.39
CA SER A 18 -12.29 -10.92 3.14
C SER A 18 -11.38 -9.70 3.28
N LEU A 19 -11.74 -8.59 2.64
CA LEU A 19 -11.00 -7.33 2.77
C LEU A 19 -10.99 -6.81 4.22
N THR A 20 -12.11 -6.93 4.93
CA THR A 20 -12.21 -6.56 6.35
C THR A 20 -11.24 -7.37 7.23
N THR A 21 -11.20 -8.69 7.06
CA THR A 21 -10.27 -9.57 7.79
C THR A 21 -8.82 -9.22 7.46
N PHE A 22 -8.55 -8.83 6.21
CA PHE A 22 -7.22 -8.39 5.79
C PHE A 22 -6.81 -7.09 6.47
N LEU A 23 -7.69 -6.08 6.51
CA LEU A 23 -7.46 -4.81 7.21
C LEU A 23 -7.22 -5.03 8.70
N ASP A 24 -8.05 -5.83 9.37
CA ASP A 24 -7.88 -6.13 10.80
C ASP A 24 -6.49 -6.73 11.08
N ARG A 25 -6.07 -7.69 10.25
CA ARG A 25 -4.75 -8.31 10.35
C ARG A 25 -3.62 -7.34 10.05
N LEU A 26 -3.80 -6.45 9.08
CA LEU A 26 -2.84 -5.39 8.76
C LEU A 26 -2.67 -4.44 9.94
N HIS A 27 -3.77 -4.01 10.58
CA HIS A 27 -3.72 -3.16 11.76
C HIS A 27 -3.01 -3.85 12.94
N HIS A 28 -3.26 -5.14 13.17
CA HIS A 28 -2.55 -5.90 14.20
C HIS A 28 -1.04 -6.02 13.92
N ALA A 29 -0.66 -6.22 12.66
CA ALA A 29 0.74 -6.32 12.26
C ALA A 29 1.45 -4.95 12.12
N TYR A 30 0.69 -3.85 12.08
CA TYR A 30 1.23 -2.52 11.74
C TYR A 30 2.41 -2.09 12.61
N ASN A 31 2.40 -2.42 13.91
CA ASN A 31 3.47 -2.02 14.81
C ASN A 31 4.84 -2.59 14.41
N GLU A 32 4.87 -3.76 13.76
CA GLU A 32 6.08 -4.40 13.24
C GLU A 32 6.48 -3.87 11.85
N LEU A 33 5.51 -3.31 11.11
CA LEU A 33 5.67 -2.87 9.72
C LEU A 33 5.95 -1.37 9.57
N LYS A 34 5.65 -0.56 10.59
CA LYS A 34 5.71 0.91 10.55
C LYS A 34 7.06 1.55 10.19
N HIS A 35 8.14 0.76 10.19
CA HIS A 35 9.50 1.22 9.90
C HIS A 35 9.96 0.89 8.47
N GLU A 36 9.18 0.10 7.73
CA GLU A 36 9.44 -0.30 6.34
C GLU A 36 8.55 0.51 5.40
N ASN A 37 8.87 0.55 4.10
CA ASN A 37 7.92 0.98 3.08
C ASN A 37 6.96 -0.18 2.78
N LEU A 38 5.69 0.12 2.54
CA LEU A 38 4.65 -0.91 2.40
C LEU A 38 4.03 -0.88 1.01
N ILE A 39 3.94 -2.05 0.40
CA ILE A 39 3.10 -2.29 -0.78
C ILE A 39 1.96 -3.21 -0.38
N VAL A 40 0.72 -2.73 -0.50
CA VAL A 40 -0.48 -3.56 -0.32
C VAL A 40 -0.89 -4.12 -1.66
N ASN A 41 -0.60 -5.41 -1.90
CA ASN A 41 -0.90 -6.07 -3.16
C ASN A 41 -2.30 -6.68 -3.16
N LEU A 42 -3.22 -6.00 -3.87
CA LEU A 42 -4.60 -6.43 -4.12
C LEU A 42 -4.79 -6.96 -5.55
N PHE A 43 -3.72 -7.17 -6.32
CA PHE A 43 -3.80 -7.62 -7.71
C PHE A 43 -4.53 -8.95 -7.89
N SER A 44 -4.49 -9.83 -6.89
CA SER A 44 -5.22 -11.11 -6.90
C SER A 44 -6.75 -10.96 -6.84
N LEU A 45 -7.25 -9.73 -6.65
CA LEU A 45 -8.68 -9.45 -6.51
C LEU A 45 -9.29 -9.12 -7.86
N GLN A 46 -10.23 -9.95 -8.29
CA GLN A 46 -10.94 -9.75 -9.55
C GLN A 46 -11.76 -8.46 -9.59
N LYS A 47 -12.16 -7.94 -8.41
CA LYS A 47 -12.88 -6.67 -8.27
C LYS A 47 -12.43 -5.99 -6.98
N VAL A 48 -11.92 -4.77 -7.14
CA VAL A 48 -11.67 -3.82 -6.07
C VAL A 48 -12.43 -2.55 -6.46
N THR A 49 -13.23 -2.02 -5.54
CA THR A 49 -13.97 -0.77 -5.77
C THR A 49 -13.19 0.42 -5.21
N PRO A 50 -13.49 1.67 -5.63
CA PRO A 50 -12.93 2.86 -4.98
C PRO A 50 -13.21 2.90 -3.47
N ASP A 51 -14.42 2.51 -3.05
CA ASP A 51 -14.80 2.45 -1.62
C ASP A 51 -13.93 1.46 -0.84
N ASP A 52 -13.55 0.33 -1.44
CA ASP A 52 -12.62 -0.63 -0.83
C ASP A 52 -11.23 -0.01 -0.59
N LEU A 53 -10.78 0.88 -1.49
CA LEU A 53 -9.50 1.57 -1.35
C LEU A 53 -9.54 2.65 -0.26
N LEU A 54 -10.68 3.34 -0.10
CA LEU A 54 -10.86 4.34 0.96
C LEU A 54 -10.66 3.77 2.37
N LEU A 55 -10.90 2.47 2.57
CA LEU A 55 -10.64 1.80 3.84
C LEU A 55 -9.16 1.81 4.24
N PHE A 56 -8.23 2.05 3.30
CA PHE A 56 -6.80 2.16 3.57
C PHE A 56 -6.33 3.60 3.82
N LEU A 57 -7.21 4.61 3.67
CA LEU A 57 -6.82 6.02 3.73
C LEU A 57 -6.17 6.39 5.07
N ASP A 58 -6.76 5.95 6.19
CA ASP A 58 -6.25 6.27 7.53
C ASP A 58 -4.87 5.68 7.79
N ILE A 59 -4.67 4.40 7.45
CA ILE A 59 -3.37 3.73 7.64
C ILE A 59 -2.31 4.28 6.67
N SER A 60 -2.69 4.58 5.42
CA SER A 60 -1.80 5.22 4.44
C SER A 60 -1.32 6.57 4.94
N ASN A 61 -2.23 7.43 5.37
CA ASN A 61 -1.91 8.75 5.89
C ASN A 61 -1.03 8.69 7.15
N MET A 62 -1.35 7.79 8.08
CA MET A 62 -0.53 7.57 9.27
C MET A 62 0.89 7.12 8.90
N HIS A 63 1.02 6.20 7.94
CA HIS A 63 2.31 5.65 7.53
C HIS A 63 3.16 6.69 6.79
N ARG A 64 2.56 7.43 5.85
CA ARG A 64 3.22 8.50 5.09
C ARG A 64 3.69 9.66 5.97
N LYS A 65 2.95 10.00 7.04
CA LYS A 65 3.40 10.97 8.07
C LYS A 65 4.68 10.55 8.78
N GLN A 66 5.01 9.26 8.80
CA GLN A 66 6.25 8.72 9.37
C GLN A 66 7.40 8.70 8.35
N LYS A 67 7.25 9.40 7.21
CA LYS A 67 8.21 9.42 6.09
C LYS A 67 8.48 8.02 5.52
N LYS A 68 7.42 7.21 5.43
CA LYS A 68 7.43 5.88 4.82
C LYS A 68 6.38 5.78 3.74
N SER A 69 6.70 5.06 2.68
CA SER A 69 5.83 4.95 1.51
C SER A 69 4.73 3.93 1.76
N PHE A 70 3.52 4.21 1.31
CA PHE A 70 2.39 3.28 1.36
C PHE A 70 1.71 3.26 0.00
N VAL A 71 1.89 2.17 -0.76
CA VAL A 71 1.36 2.05 -2.13
C VAL A 71 0.41 0.86 -2.24
N ILE A 72 -0.74 1.06 -2.87
CA ILE A 72 -1.71 -0.01 -3.11
C ILE A 72 -1.61 -0.47 -4.56
N VAL A 73 -1.49 -1.77 -4.79
CA VAL A 73 -1.45 -2.35 -6.14
C VAL A 73 -2.78 -2.97 -6.50
N THR A 74 -3.44 -2.46 -7.54
CA THR A 74 -4.67 -3.04 -8.10
C THR A 74 -4.83 -2.67 -9.58
N GLY A 75 -5.21 -3.65 -10.41
CA GLY A 75 -5.44 -3.43 -11.84
C GLY A 75 -6.88 -3.05 -12.21
N SER A 76 -7.78 -2.84 -11.24
CA SER A 76 -9.24 -2.87 -11.48
C SER A 76 -9.99 -1.58 -11.12
N VAL A 77 -9.31 -0.45 -10.91
CA VAL A 77 -9.92 0.78 -10.40
C VAL A 77 -9.84 1.95 -11.37
N ASN A 78 -10.86 2.81 -11.34
CA ASN A 78 -10.83 4.12 -11.98
C ASN A 78 -10.13 5.11 -11.03
N TYR A 79 -8.97 5.60 -11.44
CA TYR A 79 -8.14 6.50 -10.65
C TYR A 79 -8.81 7.86 -10.37
N ASP A 80 -9.74 8.31 -11.23
CA ASP A 80 -10.45 9.59 -11.05
C ASP A 80 -11.34 9.62 -9.79
N GLN A 81 -11.61 8.45 -9.20
CA GLN A 81 -12.46 8.30 -8.01
C GLN A 81 -11.67 8.06 -6.73
N ILE A 82 -10.33 8.07 -6.82
CA ILE A 82 -9.42 7.82 -5.71
C ILE A 82 -8.88 9.18 -5.22
N PRO A 83 -8.89 9.46 -3.92
CA PRO A 83 -8.29 10.66 -3.37
C PRO A 83 -6.79 10.72 -3.67
N ASP A 84 -6.27 11.92 -3.94
CA ASP A 84 -4.83 12.17 -4.19
C ASP A 84 -3.94 11.72 -3.02
N GLU A 85 -4.49 11.60 -1.81
CA GLU A 85 -3.78 11.10 -0.64
C GLU A 85 -3.47 9.59 -0.70
N LEU A 86 -4.18 8.83 -1.54
CA LEU A 86 -3.92 7.41 -1.76
C LEU A 86 -3.01 7.22 -2.98
N ILE A 87 -1.87 6.57 -2.74
CA ILE A 87 -0.94 6.22 -3.80
C ILE A 87 -1.29 4.83 -4.30
N VAL A 88 -1.69 4.74 -5.56
CA VAL A 88 -2.17 3.50 -6.20
C VAL A 88 -1.42 3.27 -7.48
N ALA A 89 -1.00 2.03 -7.71
CA ALA A 89 -0.32 1.59 -8.91
C ALA A 89 -1.03 0.36 -9.52
N PRO A 90 -1.01 0.20 -10.85
CA PRO A 90 -1.58 -0.97 -11.52
C PRO A 90 -0.71 -2.23 -11.36
N THR A 91 0.60 -2.07 -11.16
CA THR A 91 1.56 -3.19 -11.10
C THR A 91 2.48 -3.09 -9.89
N LEU A 92 3.04 -4.22 -9.48
CA LEU A 92 4.03 -4.26 -8.39
C LEU A 92 5.30 -3.48 -8.76
N GLN A 93 5.70 -3.53 -10.03
CA GLN A 93 6.87 -2.80 -10.53
C GLN A 93 6.66 -1.28 -10.40
N GLU A 94 5.51 -0.75 -10.85
CA GLU A 94 5.23 0.68 -10.71
C GLU A 94 5.14 1.12 -9.24
N ALA A 95 4.62 0.25 -8.36
CA ALA A 95 4.64 0.53 -6.92
C ALA A 95 6.07 0.60 -6.36
N GLN A 96 7.00 -0.23 -6.86
CA GLN A 96 8.41 -0.15 -6.48
C GLN A 96 9.04 1.13 -7.03
N ASP A 97 8.81 1.46 -8.30
CA ASP A 97 9.34 2.68 -8.93
C ASP A 97 8.90 3.95 -8.19
N ILE A 98 7.63 3.99 -7.71
CA ILE A 98 7.11 5.08 -6.88
C ILE A 98 7.87 5.18 -5.56
N ILE A 99 8.08 4.06 -4.87
CA ILE A 99 8.78 4.05 -3.58
C ILE A 99 10.23 4.52 -3.76
N GLU A 100 10.92 4.04 -4.80
CA GLU A 100 12.29 4.45 -5.11
C GLU A 100 12.38 5.95 -5.35
N MET A 101 11.45 6.52 -6.13
CA MET A 101 11.38 7.96 -6.37
C MET A 101 11.12 8.74 -5.07
N GLU A 102 10.16 8.31 -4.24
CA GLU A 102 9.90 8.97 -2.96
C GLU A 102 11.10 8.86 -1.98
N GLU A 103 11.84 7.75 -1.97
CA GLU A 103 13.06 7.61 -1.17
C GLU A 103 14.14 8.59 -1.63
N MET A 104 14.34 8.73 -2.94
CA MET A 104 15.27 9.73 -3.49
C MET A 104 14.87 11.16 -3.12
N GLU A 105 13.59 11.52 -3.24
CA GLU A 105 13.10 12.85 -2.85
C GLU A 105 13.33 13.15 -1.36
N ARG A 106 13.03 12.16 -0.50
CA ARG A 106 13.27 12.27 0.95
C ARG A 106 14.74 12.41 1.29
N ASP A 107 15.62 11.69 0.61
CA ASP A 107 17.08 11.76 0.80
C ASP A 107 17.63 13.13 0.35
N LEU A 108 17.02 13.74 -0.66
CA LEU A 108 17.31 15.10 -1.10
C LEU A 108 16.69 16.18 -0.19
N GLY A 109 15.88 15.80 0.79
CA GLY A 109 15.27 16.69 1.78
C GLY A 109 14.03 17.44 1.28
N PHE A 110 13.39 16.96 0.20
CA PHE A 110 12.11 17.47 -0.30
C PHE A 110 10.91 16.77 0.35
#